data_AF-A0A3D2FCA4-F1
#
_entry.id   AF-A0A3D2FCA4-F1
#
_cell.length_a   1.000
_cell.length_b   1.000
_cell.length_c   1.000
_cell.angle_alpha   90.00
_cell.angle_beta   90.00
_cell.angle_gamma   90.00
#
_symmetry.space_group_name_H-M   'P 1'
#
loop_
_entity.id
_entity.type
_entity.pdbx_description
1 polymer ?
#
loop_
_entity_poly.entity_id
_entity_poly.type
_entity_poly.pdbx_seq_one_letter_code
_entity_poly.pdbx_strand_id
1 'polypeptide(L)' 'VALPKPTEKEMGEWYFQRYIKHLPTAGGMTFFDRSWYNRGVVEHVFGFCKPEQREVFFSQVKDVEKMITSDGV' A
#
# COMPACT_ATOMS: atom_id res chain seq x y z
N VAL A 1 -7.98 9.43 0.52
CA VAL A 1 -7.89 8.27 1.42
C VAL A 1 -6.74 8.51 2.36
N ALA A 2 -7.05 8.70 3.64
CA ALA A 2 -6.07 8.77 4.72
C ALA A 2 -6.35 7.56 5.62
N LEU A 3 -5.53 6.52 5.51
CA LEU A 3 -5.75 5.30 6.30
C LEU A 3 -5.14 5.45 7.69
N PRO A 4 -5.90 5.15 8.77
CA PRO A 4 -5.35 5.07 10.10
C PRO A 4 -4.41 3.84 10.23
N LYS A 5 -3.80 3.70 11.40
CA LYS A 5 -3.01 2.50 11.76
C LYS A 5 -3.81 1.24 11.41
N PRO A 6 -3.18 0.22 10.79
CA PRO A 6 -3.87 -1.02 10.46
C PRO A 6 -4.45 -1.70 11.70
N THR A 7 -5.65 -2.23 11.56
CA THR A 7 -6.31 -3.12 12.53
C THR A 7 -5.57 -4.45 12.64
N GLU A 8 -5.85 -5.24 13.69
CA GLU A 8 -5.26 -6.59 13.84
C GLU A 8 -5.50 -7.48 12.62
N LYS A 9 -6.70 -7.40 12.04
CA LYS A 9 -7.03 -8.11 10.81
C LYS A 9 -6.16 -7.63 9.65
N GLU A 10 -6.08 -6.32 9.42
CA GLU A 10 -5.28 -5.75 8.32
C GLU A 10 -3.77 -6.03 8.47
N MET A 11 -3.27 -6.22 9.69
CA MET A 11 -1.88 -6.63 9.92
C MET A 11 -1.61 -8.07 9.45
N GLY A 12 -2.62 -8.93 9.44
CA GLY A 12 -2.56 -10.29 8.90
C GLY A 12 -2.93 -10.40 7.41
N GLU A 13 -3.50 -9.34 6.83
CA GLU A 13 -3.78 -9.26 5.39
C GLU A 13 -2.49 -9.00 4.59
N TRP A 14 -2.55 -9.27 3.29
CA TRP A 14 -1.50 -8.80 2.38
C TRP A 14 -1.44 -7.26 2.42
N TYR A 15 -0.24 -6.69 2.50
CA TYR A 15 -0.06 -5.26 2.80
C TYR A 15 -0.83 -4.32 1.85
N PHE A 16 -0.82 -4.62 0.55
CA PHE A 16 -1.50 -3.80 -0.46
C PHE A 16 -3.03 -3.96 -0.43
N GLN A 17 -3.56 -5.04 0.16
CA GLN A 17 -4.99 -5.37 0.15
C GLN A 17 -5.85 -4.23 0.69
N ARG A 18 -5.40 -3.57 1.77
CA ARG A 18 -6.15 -2.44 2.36
C ARG A 18 -6.18 -1.21 1.45
N TYR A 19 -5.16 -1.00 0.62
CA TYR A 19 -5.08 0.13 -0.29
C TYR A 19 -5.84 -0.14 -1.59
N ILE A 20 -5.74 -1.37 -2.11
CA ILE A 20 -6.42 -1.80 -3.34
C ILE A 20 -7.94 -1.64 -3.23
N LYS A 21 -8.51 -1.86 -2.02
CA LYS A 21 -9.93 -1.61 -1.72
C LYS A 21 -10.39 -0.17 -2.01
N HIS A 22 -9.47 0.77 -2.15
CA HIS A 22 -9.76 2.18 -2.40
C HIS A 22 -9.35 2.66 -3.80
N LEU A 23 -8.95 1.78 -4.70
CA LEU A 23 -8.71 2.18 -6.09
C LEU A 23 -10.02 2.73 -6.71
N PRO A 24 -9.93 3.74 -7.58
CA PRO A 24 -11.10 4.31 -8.20
C PRO A 24 -11.75 3.30 -9.17
N THR A 25 -13.05 3.46 -9.38
CA THR A 25 -13.75 2.85 -10.52
C THR A 25 -13.58 3.72 -11.78
N ALA A 26 -14.06 3.26 -12.94
CA ALA A 26 -14.03 4.01 -14.18
C ALA A 26 -14.61 5.43 -14.02
N GLY A 27 -13.85 6.44 -14.41
CA GLY A 27 -14.21 7.86 -14.27
C GLY A 27 -14.09 8.42 -12.85
N GLY A 28 -13.72 7.59 -11.87
CA GLY A 28 -13.42 8.01 -10.50
C GLY A 28 -12.00 8.53 -10.37
N MET A 29 -11.79 9.42 -9.40
CA MET A 29 -10.46 9.89 -9.01
C MET A 29 -10.29 9.71 -7.51
N THR A 30 -9.15 9.15 -7.10
CA THR A 30 -8.84 8.92 -5.69
C THR A 30 -7.49 9.54 -5.36
N PHE A 31 -7.45 10.41 -4.36
CA PHE A 31 -6.20 10.92 -3.79
C PHE A 31 -5.83 10.11 -2.56
N PHE A 32 -4.58 9.64 -2.49
CA PHE A 32 -4.02 9.00 -1.31
C PHE A 32 -3.23 10.04 -0.49
N ASP A 33 -3.77 10.43 0.67
CA ASP A 33 -3.01 11.19 1.67
C ASP A 33 -2.23 10.16 2.50
N ARG A 34 -0.98 9.96 2.05
CA ARG A 34 -0.16 8.76 2.28
C ARG A 34 -0.72 7.53 1.56
N SER A 35 0.18 6.64 1.19
CA SER A 35 -0.11 5.45 0.38
C SER A 35 0.62 4.22 0.94
N TRP A 36 0.73 3.15 0.15
CA TRP A 36 1.56 1.99 0.46
C TRP A 36 3.04 2.35 0.67
N TYR A 37 3.50 3.54 0.24
CA TYR A 37 4.85 4.02 0.53
C TYR A 37 5.13 4.31 2.01
N ASN A 38 4.12 4.23 2.89
CA ASN A 38 4.36 4.21 4.34
C ASN A 38 5.37 3.13 4.74
N ARG A 39 5.30 1.91 4.16
CA ARG A 39 6.26 0.84 4.44
C ARG A 39 7.67 1.12 3.92
N GLY A 40 7.78 1.86 2.82
CA GLY A 40 9.07 2.24 2.26
C GLY A 40 9.84 3.26 3.12
N VAL A 41 9.12 4.11 3.86
CA VAL A 41 9.68 5.28 4.57
C VAL A 41 9.31 5.30 6.05
N VAL A 42 8.05 5.64 6.37
CA VAL A 42 7.61 5.94 7.75
C VAL A 42 7.69 4.71 8.64
N GLU A 43 7.18 3.56 8.20
CA GLU A 43 7.21 2.34 9.02
C GLU A 43 8.63 1.88 9.29
N HIS A 44 9.56 2.10 8.35
CA HIS A 44 10.97 1.77 8.55
C HIS A 44 11.65 2.69 9.56
N VAL A 45 11.48 4.00 9.40
CA VAL A 45 12.12 5.01 10.27
C VAL A 45 11.65 4.88 11.71
N PHE A 46 10.37 4.59 11.93
CA PHE A 46 9.78 4.46 13.28
C PHE A 46 9.75 3.02 13.81
N GLY A 47 10.27 2.04 13.07
CA GLY A 47 10.31 0.64 13.51
C GLY A 47 8.94 -0.06 13.57
N PHE A 48 7.96 0.39 12.78
CA PHE A 48 6.62 -0.22 12.69
C PHE A 48 6.56 -1.39 11.70
N CYS A 49 7.61 -1.62 10.92
CA CYS A 49 7.78 -2.83 10.12
C CYS A 49 9.15 -3.47 10.38
N LYS A 50 9.23 -4.79 10.26
CA LYS A 50 10.50 -5.50 10.24
C LYS A 50 11.26 -5.21 8.93
N PRO A 51 12.61 -5.23 8.92
CA PRO A 51 13.39 -5.02 7.69
C PRO A 51 12.95 -5.93 6.53
N GLU A 52 12.65 -7.19 6.81
CA GLU A 52 12.23 -8.16 5.78
C GLU A 52 10.89 -7.79 5.15
N GLN A 53 9.97 -7.18 5.92
CA GLN A 53 8.69 -6.71 5.40
C GLN A 53 8.88 -5.55 4.41
N ARG A 54 9.87 -4.69 4.65
CA ARG A 54 10.23 -3.57 3.75
C ARG A 54 10.87 -4.07 2.46
N GLU A 55 11.76 -5.07 2.55
CA GLU A 55 12.35 -5.70 1.36
C GLU A 55 11.27 -6.38 0.51
N VAL A 56 10.36 -7.13 1.13
CA VAL A 56 9.20 -7.70 0.43
C VAL A 56 8.36 -6.60 -0.23
N PHE A 57 8.12 -5.48 0.45
CA PHE A 57 7.42 -4.35 -0.15
C PHE A 57 8.12 -3.81 -1.40
N PHE A 58 9.43 -3.56 -1.36
CA PHE A 58 10.17 -3.06 -2.52
C PHE A 58 10.25 -4.07 -3.66
N SER A 59 10.24 -5.37 -3.35
CA SER A 59 10.14 -6.42 -4.37
C SER A 59 8.79 -6.46 -5.09
N GLN A 60 7.70 -6.04 -4.42
CA GLN A 60 6.33 -6.15 -4.94
C GLN A 60 5.79 -4.84 -5.54
N VAL A 61 6.19 -3.68 -5.02
CA VAL A 61 5.53 -2.39 -5.31
C VAL A 61 5.49 -2.06 -6.80
N LYS A 62 6.58 -2.32 -7.52
CA LYS A 62 6.67 -2.04 -8.96
C LYS A 62 5.72 -2.92 -9.77
N ASP A 63 5.59 -4.18 -9.40
CA ASP A 63 4.69 -5.12 -10.10
C ASP A 63 3.23 -4.78 -9.82
N VAL A 64 2.90 -4.41 -8.58
CA VAL A 64 1.55 -3.94 -8.22
C VAL A 64 1.18 -2.67 -9.00
N GLU A 65 2.04 -1.66 -9.03
CA GLU A 65 1.82 -0.43 -9.79
C GLU A 65 1.73 -0.69 -11.30
N LYS A 66 2.52 -1.64 -11.82
CA LYS A 66 2.43 -2.08 -13.21
C LYS A 66 1.08 -2.74 -13.51
N MET A 67 0.56 -3.59 -12.63
CA MET A 67 -0.75 -4.21 -12.81
C MET A 67 -1.86 -3.15 -12.87
N ILE A 68 -1.82 -2.18 -11.95
CA ILE A 68 -2.79 -1.07 -11.89
C ILE A 68 -2.74 -0.24 -13.17
N THR A 69 -1.55 0.21 -13.57
CA THR A 69 -1.38 1.03 -14.79
C THR A 69 -1.68 0.28 -16.08
N SER A 70 -1.46 -1.04 -16.13
CA SER A 70 -1.81 -1.88 -17.30
C SER A 70 -3.33 -1.99 -17.49
N ASP A 71 -4.12 -1.81 -16.43
CA ASP A 71 -5.59 -1.80 -16.47
C ASP A 71 -6.16 -0.38 -16.67
N GLY A 72 -5.30 0.63 -16.81
CA GLY A 72 -5.70 2.02 -17.03
C GLY A 72 -6.16 2.77 -15.77
N VAL A 73 -5.79 2.25 -14.60
CA VAL A 73 -6.03 2.88 -13.28
C VAL A 73 -4.83 3.72 -12.84
#